data_AF-A0ABD5Y0P1-F1
#
_entry.id   AF-A0ABD5Y0P1-F1
#
_cell.length_a   1.000
_cell.length_b   1.000
_cell.length_c   1.000
_cell.angle_alpha   90.00
_cell.angle_beta   90.00
_cell.angle_gamma   90.00
#
_symmetry.space_group_name_H-M   'P 1'
#
loop_
_entity.id
_entity.type
_entity.pdbx_description
1 polymer ?
#
loop_
_entity_poly.entity_id
_entity_poly.type
_entity_poly.pdbx_seq_one_letter_code
_entity_poly.pdbx_strand_id
1 'polypeptide(L)' 'MEPLDVDDGFDVHEYRHGLKLRKQDRGTMHLENRDDFACPACGEVFEQLFVSERRENTFGDPGTSFCVVRTDDQILLLTH' A
#
# COMPACT_ATOMS: atom_id res chain seq x y z
N MET A 1 11.36 7.23 -10.09
CA MET A 1 10.24 6.97 -9.18
C MET A 1 10.87 6.41 -7.92
N GLU A 2 10.64 7.05 -6.79
CA GLU A 2 11.17 6.59 -5.52
C GLU A 2 10.18 5.57 -4.93
N PRO A 3 10.67 4.41 -4.46
CA PRO A 3 9.82 3.45 -3.78
C PRO A 3 9.32 4.03 -2.47
N LEU A 4 8.14 3.59 -2.03
CA LEU A 4 7.68 3.91 -0.68
C LEU A 4 8.71 3.42 0.33
N ASP A 5 9.14 4.31 1.22
CA ASP A 5 9.89 3.92 2.41
C ASP A 5 8.95 3.20 3.39
N VAL A 6 9.39 2.03 3.83
CA VAL A 6 8.63 1.12 4.68
C VAL A 6 9.52 0.49 5.77
N ASP A 7 10.77 0.94 5.91
CA ASP A 7 11.75 0.33 6.82
C ASP A 7 11.28 0.43 8.28
N ASP A 8 10.72 1.56 8.68
CA ASP A 8 10.13 1.80 10.02
C ASP A 8 8.59 1.72 10.03
N GLY A 9 8.01 1.08 9.01
CA GLY A 9 6.56 1.07 8.78
C GLY A 9 6.11 2.11 7.76
N PHE A 10 4.84 2.02 7.35
CA PHE A 10 4.25 2.94 6.38
C PHE A 10 3.45 4.04 7.08
N ASP A 11 3.84 5.29 6.87
CA ASP A 11 3.09 6.47 7.32
C ASP A 11 2.45 7.21 6.14
N VAL A 12 1.12 7.15 6.08
CA VAL A 12 0.32 7.86 5.07
C VAL A 12 0.52 9.38 5.10
N HIS A 13 0.91 9.95 6.25
CA HIS A 13 1.09 11.40 6.39
C HIS A 13 2.27 11.94 5.59
N GLU A 14 3.30 11.12 5.36
CA GLU A 14 4.46 11.45 4.53
C GLU A 14 4.05 11.53 3.05
N TYR A 15 3.21 10.59 2.62
CA TYR A 15 2.81 10.44 1.23
C TYR A 15 1.46 11.07 0.87
N ARG A 16 0.82 11.80 1.80
CA ARG A 16 -0.52 12.40 1.59
C ARG A 16 -0.64 13.34 0.39
N HIS A 17 0.49 13.79 -0.14
CA HIS A 17 0.56 14.66 -1.32
C HIS A 17 0.33 13.87 -2.63
N GLY A 18 0.79 12.62 -2.70
CA GLY A 18 0.65 11.77 -3.89
C GLY A 18 -0.25 10.55 -3.70
N LEU A 19 -0.57 10.17 -2.45
CA LEU A 19 -1.52 9.10 -2.15
C LEU A 19 -2.87 9.68 -1.71
N LYS A 20 -3.94 9.26 -2.39
CA LYS A 20 -5.29 9.62 -2.02
C LYS A 20 -5.97 8.51 -1.24
N LEU A 21 -6.42 8.83 -0.04
CA LEU A 21 -7.28 7.95 0.75
C LEU A 21 -8.63 7.76 0.05
N ARG A 22 -8.97 6.52 -0.27
CA ARG A 22 -10.25 6.10 -0.86
C ARG A 22 -11.21 5.58 0.21
N LYS A 23 -10.69 4.82 1.17
CA LYS A 23 -11.46 4.26 2.28
C LYS A 23 -10.55 4.04 3.48
N GLN A 24 -11.08 4.28 4.68
CA GLN A 24 -10.45 3.92 5.94
C GLN A 24 -11.48 3.23 6.83
N ASP A 25 -11.11 2.06 7.34
CA ASP A 25 -11.85 1.34 8.37
C ASP A 25 -10.92 1.11 9.58
N ARG A 26 -11.42 0.48 10.64
CA ARG A 26 -10.61 0.21 11.83
C ARG A 26 -9.44 -0.72 11.52
N GLY A 27 -8.23 -0.17 11.54
CA GLY A 27 -6.96 -0.86 11.31
C GLY A 27 -6.64 -1.14 9.84
N THR A 28 -7.38 -0.55 8.88
CA THR A 28 -7.12 -0.75 7.44
C THR A 28 -7.34 0.52 6.63
N MET A 29 -6.54 0.72 5.59
CA MET A 29 -6.64 1.84 4.66
C MET A 29 -6.56 1.36 3.21
N HIS A 30 -7.35 1.98 2.33
CA HIS A 30 -7.25 1.84 0.89
C HIS A 30 -6.87 3.18 0.28
N LEU A 31 -5.78 3.19 -0.46
CA LEU A 31 -5.12 4.37 -1.03
C LEU A 31 -4.99 4.19 -2.55
N GLU A 32 -5.11 5.28 -3.29
CA GLU A 32 -4.82 5.37 -4.71
C GLU A 32 -3.53 6.15 -4.92
N ASN A 33 -2.64 5.61 -5.75
CA ASN A 33 -1.44 6.30 -6.19
C ASN A 33 -1.77 7.31 -7.29
N ARG A 34 -1.38 8.56 -7.10
CA ARG A 34 -1.64 9.66 -8.05
C ARG A 34 -0.38 10.35 -8.52
N ASP A 35 0.77 9.94 -8.01
CA ASP A 35 2.07 10.57 -8.25
C ASP A 35 3.13 9.53 -8.62
N ASP A 36 2.69 8.40 -9.18
CA ASP A 36 3.51 7.32 -9.72
C ASP A 36 4.61 6.81 -8.75
N PHE A 37 4.30 6.71 -7.45
CA PHE A 37 5.20 6.06 -6.48
C PHE A 37 5.51 4.62 -6.89
N ALA A 38 6.75 4.20 -6.66
CA ALA A 38 7.16 2.83 -6.96
C ALA A 38 6.81 1.87 -5.82
N CYS A 39 6.49 0.63 -6.19
CA CYS A 39 6.27 -0.47 -5.27
C CYS A 39 7.60 -0.87 -4.61
N PRO A 40 7.67 -0.94 -3.27
CA PRO A 40 8.90 -1.34 -2.58
C PRO A 40 9.32 -2.81 -2.85
N ALA A 41 8.40 -3.67 -3.33
CA ALA A 41 8.71 -5.06 -3.64
C ALA A 41 9.31 -5.29 -5.03
N CYS A 42 8.70 -4.72 -6.08
CA CYS A 42 9.10 -4.96 -7.47
C CYS A 42 9.73 -3.74 -8.16
N GLY A 43 9.58 -2.54 -7.59
CA GLY A 43 10.07 -1.28 -8.17
C GLY A 43 9.18 -0.68 -9.27
N GLU A 44 8.08 -1.33 -9.66
CA GLU A 44 7.12 -0.81 -10.64
C GLU A 44 6.12 0.17 -10.02
N VAL A 45 5.50 1.03 -10.82
CA VAL A 45 4.41 1.89 -10.35
C VAL A 45 3.22 1.03 -9.99
N PHE A 46 2.67 1.23 -8.79
CA PHE A 46 1.42 0.60 -8.39
C PHE A 46 0.25 1.56 -8.53
N GLU A 47 -0.95 1.03 -8.77
CA GLU A 47 -2.18 1.82 -8.88
C GLU A 47 -2.87 2.00 -7.53
N GLN A 48 -2.97 0.91 -6.74
CA GLN A 48 -3.65 0.92 -5.45
C GLN A 48 -2.79 0.31 -4.35
N LEU A 49 -2.93 0.87 -3.15
CA LEU A 49 -2.28 0.39 -1.93
C LEU A 49 -3.35 0.09 -0.88
N PHE A 50 -3.33 -1.13 -0.37
CA PHE A 50 -4.04 -1.52 0.83
C PHE A 50 -3.05 -1.65 1.99
N VAL A 51 -3.34 -1.01 3.12
CA VAL A 51 -2.56 -1.08 4.36
C VAL A 51 -3.41 -1.72 5.44
N SER A 52 -2.87 -2.66 6.19
CA SER A 52 -3.57 -3.33 7.28
C SER A 52 -2.66 -3.58 8.47
N GLU A 53 -3.12 -3.18 9.65
CA GLU A 53 -2.52 -3.55 10.95
C GLU A 53 -2.98 -4.96 11.40
N ARG A 54 -3.87 -5.59 10.64
CA ARG A 54 -4.37 -6.93 10.94
C ARG A 54 -3.37 -7.97 10.46
N ARG A 55 -3.11 -8.96 11.33
CA ARG A 55 -2.25 -10.10 11.01
C ARG A 55 -2.80 -10.98 9.88
N GLU A 56 -4.13 -11.06 9.78
CA GLU A 56 -4.82 -11.89 8.80
C GLU A 56 -5.74 -11.01 7.96
N ASN A 57 -5.67 -11.18 6.65
CA ASN A 57 -6.49 -10.46 5.69
C ASN A 57 -7.02 -11.45 4.64
N THR A 58 -8.30 -11.32 4.32
CA THR A 58 -8.95 -12.09 3.27
C THR A 58 -9.26 -11.16 2.11
N PHE A 59 -8.82 -11.53 0.92
CA PHE A 59 -9.06 -10.77 -0.30
C PHE A 59 -9.95 -11.58 -1.24
N GLY A 60 -10.73 -10.89 -2.07
CA GLY A 60 -11.36 -11.49 -3.24
C GLY A 60 -10.34 -11.72 -4.35
N ASP A 61 -10.83 -12.01 -5.57
CA ASP A 61 -9.99 -11.98 -6.76
C ASP A 61 -9.68 -10.52 -7.14
N PRO A 62 -8.41 -10.08 -7.07
CA PRO A 62 -8.04 -8.70 -7.40
C PRO A 62 -8.05 -8.43 -8.91
N GLY A 63 -8.11 -9.45 -9.77
CA GLY A 63 -8.13 -9.28 -11.23
C GLY A 63 -6.83 -8.76 -11.85
N THR A 64 -5.78 -8.54 -11.05
CA THR A 64 -4.43 -8.13 -11.48
C THR A 64 -3.37 -8.74 -10.56
N SER A 65 -2.11 -8.70 -10.99
CA SER A 65 -0.96 -9.02 -10.16
C SER A 65 -0.79 -8.02 -9.02
N PHE A 66 -0.42 -8.53 -7.86
CA PHE A 66 -0.15 -7.69 -6.69
C PHE A 66 1.12 -8.12 -5.99
N CYS A 67 1.77 -7.13 -5.36
CA CYS A 67 2.87 -7.35 -4.45
C CYS A 67 2.37 -7.28 -3.01
N VAL A 68 3.04 -8.01 -2.13
CA VAL A 68 2.81 -7.95 -0.68
C VAL A 68 4.11 -7.57 0.00
N VAL A 69 4.05 -6.54 0.84
CA VAL A 69 5.15 -6.11 1.70
C VAL A 69 4.70 -6.19 3.14
N ARG A 70 5.57 -6.71 4.00
CA ARG A 70 5.31 -6.83 5.42
C ARG A 70 6.31 -5.99 6.17
N THR A 71 5.81 -5.11 7.02
CA THR A 71 6.58 -4.38 8.02
C THR A 71 6.38 -5.05 9.39
N ASP A 72 6.94 -4.48 10.45
CA ASP A 72 6.79 -5.03 11.80
C ASP A 72 5.32 -5.13 12.23
N ASP A 73 4.54 -4.09 11.98
CA ASP A 73 3.15 -3.97 12.44
C ASP A 73 2.10 -3.96 11.32
N GLN A 74 2.50 -3.88 10.04
CA GLN A 74 1.57 -3.71 8.93
C GLN A 74 1.83 -4.70 7.78
N ILE A 75 0.74 -4.98 7.05
CA ILE A 75 0.77 -5.62 5.74
C ILE A 75 0.34 -4.59 4.69
N LEU A 76 1.16 -4.43 3.66
CA LEU A 76 0.88 -3.62 2.49
C LEU A 76 0.64 -4.53 1.30
N LEU A 77 -0.47 -4.31 0.59
CA LEU A 77 -0.77 -4.99 -0.67
C LEU A 77 -0.88 -3.94 -1.78
N LEU A 78 -0.09 -4.10 -2.84
CA LEU A 78 0.02 -3.15 -3.94
C LEU A 78 -0.41 -3.80 -5.25
N THR A 79 -1.45 -3.27 -5.90
CA THR A 79 -1.89 -3.74 -7.23
C THR A 79 -1.28 -2.87 -8.32
N HIS A 80 -0.94 -3.48 -9.46
CA HIS A 80 -0.28 -2.82 -10.61
C HIS A 80 -1.16 -2.93 -11.86
#